data_AF-A0A935ZLY7-F1
#
_entry.id   AF-A0A935ZLY7-F1
#
_cell.length_a   1.000
_cell.length_b   1.000
_cell.length_c   1.000
_cell.angle_alpha   90.00
_cell.angle_beta   90.00
_cell.angle_gamma   90.00
#
_symmetry.space_group_name_H-M   'P 1'
#
loop_
_entity.id
_entity.type
_entity.pdbx_description
1 polymer ?
#
loop_
_entity_poly.entity_id
_entity_poly.type
_entity_poly.pdbx_seq_one_letter_code
_entity_poly.pdbx_strand_id
1 'polypeptide(L)'
;MSTIRTLGGEVQLFYTRIEGGGAVGNSLPDLTGALLLRAPLGITTPTDVARLHYVQILGSEAAGLRIDGAASIWADSADLVISGGASHPISASATMVSAIPEGTYTGNADDRIVLTTANTETIYTDATIFDRGVPYLVGQPGQVGELRVQGNQAGLAVLTIQAGVELQFQQDGVLTVEHATGDAPATGALVALGTADDPIVFTSASEHPAAGDWLGVYFGGSPDPLDALDHVRIEYAGGASSSGSNSCMYPGEPINDAAIRIFGQPAGAFVTNSEIIASAAHGIDRGWRSDTVVDLAPGNAFDVAGCTQTTARRADGACPDVVPCP
;
A
#
# COMPACT_ATOMS: atom_id res chain seq x y z
N MET A 1 -5.24 -28.21 16.93
CA MET A 1 -4.86 -28.27 15.50
C MET A 1 -3.38 -27.89 15.37
N SER A 2 -2.75 -28.18 14.23
CA SER A 2 -1.28 -28.13 14.07
C SER A 2 -0.87 -26.96 13.16
N THR A 3 0.34 -26.44 13.37
CA THR A 3 0.97 -25.44 12.50
C THR A 3 2.38 -25.92 12.14
N ILE A 4 2.75 -25.81 10.85
CA ILE A 4 4.14 -25.98 10.41
C ILE A 4 4.84 -24.63 10.58
N ARG A 5 5.97 -24.60 11.29
CA ARG A 5 6.72 -23.37 11.58
C ARG A 5 8.18 -23.52 11.18
N THR A 6 8.70 -22.56 10.41
CA THR A 6 10.15 -22.35 10.35
C THR A 6 10.57 -21.40 11.47
N LEU A 7 11.68 -21.71 12.16
CA LEU A 7 12.27 -20.88 13.22
C LEU A 7 13.76 -20.73 12.94
N GLY A 8 14.10 -19.99 11.88
CA GLY A 8 15.49 -19.82 11.44
C GLY A 8 16.08 -21.03 10.71
N GLY A 9 15.24 -21.95 10.23
CA GLY A 9 15.60 -23.02 9.32
C GLY A 9 14.81 -22.93 8.03
N GLU A 10 15.11 -23.82 7.09
CA GLU A 10 14.46 -23.88 5.79
C GLU A 10 13.38 -24.97 5.73
N VAL A 11 12.31 -24.72 4.98
CA VAL A 11 11.33 -25.74 4.57
C VAL A 11 11.21 -25.78 3.05
N GLN A 12 11.34 -26.96 2.46
CA GLN A 12 11.04 -27.14 1.03
C GLN A 12 9.88 -28.11 0.88
N LEU A 13 8.80 -27.67 0.24
CA LEU A 13 7.59 -28.45 0.05
C LEU A 13 7.30 -28.58 -1.45
N PHE A 14 7.21 -29.82 -1.92
CA PHE A 14 6.88 -30.16 -3.30
C PHE A 14 5.70 -31.12 -3.30
N TYR A 15 4.67 -30.87 -4.12
CA TYR A 15 3.49 -31.73 -4.24
C TYR A 15 2.87 -32.07 -2.88
N THR A 16 2.75 -31.05 -2.03
CA THR A 16 2.40 -31.21 -0.62
C THR A 16 1.01 -30.65 -0.36
N ARG A 17 0.24 -31.33 0.50
CA ARG A 17 -1.07 -30.89 0.95
C ARG A 17 -1.09 -30.76 2.46
N ILE A 18 -1.53 -29.60 2.94
CA ILE A 18 -1.70 -29.24 4.34
C ILE A 18 -3.20 -28.99 4.54
N GLU A 19 -3.87 -29.80 5.37
CA GLU A 19 -5.32 -29.68 5.62
C GLU A 19 -5.61 -29.47 7.12
N GLY A 20 -6.59 -28.60 7.43
CA GLY A 20 -7.09 -28.42 8.81
C GLY A 20 -6.06 -27.89 9.81
N GLY A 21 -5.06 -27.15 9.31
CA GLY A 21 -4.00 -26.53 10.11
C GLY A 21 -4.38 -25.16 10.64
N GLY A 22 -3.40 -24.44 11.19
CA GLY A 22 -3.55 -23.02 11.52
C GLY A 22 -4.33 -22.75 12.81
N ALA A 23 -4.22 -23.67 13.78
CA ALA A 23 -4.91 -23.53 15.06
C ALA A 23 -4.67 -22.14 15.66
N VAL A 24 -5.75 -21.43 15.90
CA VAL A 24 -5.75 -20.21 16.70
C VAL A 24 -5.42 -20.65 18.14
N GLY A 25 -4.16 -20.55 18.55
CA GLY A 25 -3.83 -20.53 19.98
C GLY A 25 -4.50 -19.33 20.66
N ASN A 26 -4.23 -19.03 21.93
CA ASN A 26 -4.74 -17.81 22.61
C ASN A 26 -4.21 -16.47 22.02
N SER A 27 -4.04 -16.37 20.70
CA SER A 27 -3.53 -15.24 19.93
C SER A 27 -4.50 -14.88 18.81
N LEU A 28 -4.45 -13.63 18.35
CA LEU A 28 -5.24 -13.12 17.23
C LEU A 28 -5.06 -14.01 15.99
N PRO A 29 -6.13 -14.41 15.27
CA PRO A 29 -6.06 -15.23 14.06
C PRO A 29 -5.08 -14.69 13.00
N ASP A 30 -4.95 -13.37 12.90
CA ASP A 30 -4.10 -12.68 11.92
C ASP A 30 -2.58 -12.82 12.20
N LEU A 31 -2.22 -13.33 13.38
CA LEU A 31 -0.83 -13.56 13.80
C LEU A 31 -0.41 -15.04 13.69
N THR A 32 -1.24 -15.89 13.08
CA THR A 32 -0.89 -17.30 12.86
C THR A 32 -1.34 -17.79 11.50
N GLY A 33 -0.84 -18.97 11.10
CA GLY A 33 -1.26 -19.62 9.87
C GLY A 33 -0.99 -21.11 9.87
N ALA A 34 -1.46 -21.83 8.87
CA ALA A 34 -1.18 -23.26 8.72
C ALA A 34 0.30 -23.52 8.39
N LEU A 35 0.87 -22.68 7.54
CA LEU A 35 2.30 -22.55 7.32
C LEU A 35 2.77 -21.17 7.81
N LEU A 36 3.65 -21.14 8.80
CA LEU A 36 4.20 -19.90 9.35
C LEU A 36 5.70 -19.86 9.11
N LEU A 37 6.13 -18.86 8.35
CA LEU A 37 7.51 -18.62 7.99
C LEU A 37 8.11 -17.53 8.86
N ARG A 38 9.23 -17.83 9.51
CA ARG A 38 10.05 -16.85 10.25
C ARG A 38 11.52 -17.00 9.91
N ALA A 39 12.15 -15.86 9.61
CA ALA A 39 13.59 -15.75 9.51
C ALA A 39 14.27 -16.04 10.86
N PRO A 40 15.58 -16.35 10.87
CA PRO A 40 16.34 -16.43 12.11
C PRO A 40 16.23 -15.14 12.93
N LEU A 41 16.28 -15.26 14.26
CA LEU A 41 16.20 -14.10 15.16
C LEU A 41 17.34 -13.11 14.88
N GLY A 42 17.00 -11.81 14.84
CA GLY A 42 17.96 -10.72 14.64
C GLY A 42 18.29 -10.42 13.18
N ILE A 43 17.68 -11.14 12.22
CA ILE A 43 17.82 -10.86 10.80
C ILE A 43 16.82 -9.78 10.37
N THR A 44 17.33 -8.75 9.70
CA THR A 44 16.55 -7.61 9.20
C THR A 44 16.49 -7.55 7.68
N THR A 45 17.29 -8.38 6.99
CA THR A 45 17.31 -8.48 5.52
C THR A 45 16.47 -9.68 5.07
N PRO A 46 15.71 -9.56 3.97
CA PRO A 46 14.97 -10.69 3.40
C PRO A 46 15.84 -11.94 3.34
N THR A 47 15.34 -13.06 3.89
CA THR A 47 16.06 -14.34 3.95
C THR A 47 15.13 -15.43 3.52
N ASP A 48 15.49 -16.12 2.44
CA ASP A 48 14.69 -17.23 1.94
C ASP A 48 14.67 -18.37 2.96
N VAL A 49 13.46 -18.75 3.37
CA VAL A 49 13.23 -19.82 4.36
C VAL A 49 12.22 -20.86 3.87
N ALA A 50 11.56 -20.62 2.73
CA ALA A 50 10.67 -21.60 2.14
C ALA A 50 10.74 -21.66 0.62
N ARG A 51 10.80 -22.87 0.06
CA ARG A 51 10.60 -23.13 -1.37
C ARG A 51 9.35 -23.99 -1.57
N LEU A 52 8.39 -23.50 -2.34
CA LEU A 52 7.05 -24.09 -2.46
C LEU A 52 6.72 -24.40 -3.92
N HIS A 53 6.44 -25.66 -4.25
CA HIS A 53 5.95 -26.05 -5.58
C HIS A 53 4.78 -27.01 -5.48
N TYR A 54 3.66 -26.70 -6.14
CA TYR A 54 2.45 -27.53 -6.11
C TYR A 54 1.99 -27.81 -4.68
N VAL A 55 1.91 -26.74 -3.87
CA VAL A 55 1.52 -26.83 -2.46
C VAL A 55 0.06 -26.42 -2.31
N GLN A 56 -0.71 -27.22 -1.59
CA GLN A 56 -2.11 -26.92 -1.26
C GLN A 56 -2.24 -26.72 0.25
N ILE A 57 -2.81 -25.59 0.66
CA ILE A 57 -3.17 -25.30 2.05
C ILE A 57 -4.70 -25.15 2.09
N LEU A 58 -5.38 -26.12 2.70
CA LEU A 58 -6.85 -26.21 2.65
C LEU A 58 -7.45 -26.16 4.06
N GLY A 59 -8.50 -25.38 4.23
CA GLY A 59 -9.26 -25.38 5.49
C GLY A 59 -8.45 -24.92 6.69
N SER A 60 -7.54 -23.94 6.51
CA SER A 60 -6.82 -23.33 7.63
C SER A 60 -7.80 -22.60 8.56
N GLU A 61 -7.65 -22.76 9.87
CA GLU A 61 -8.47 -22.01 10.84
C GLU A 61 -8.01 -20.56 11.06
N ALA A 62 -6.88 -20.19 10.49
CA ALA A 62 -6.30 -18.85 10.49
C ALA A 62 -5.84 -18.50 9.07
N ALA A 63 -4.80 -17.68 8.91
CA ALA A 63 -4.19 -17.49 7.60
C ALA A 63 -3.74 -18.84 7.01
N GLY A 64 -3.77 -19.00 5.68
CA GLY A 64 -3.14 -20.18 5.07
C GLY A 64 -1.62 -20.13 5.24
N LEU A 65 -1.02 -19.05 4.76
CA LEU A 65 0.41 -18.76 4.83
C LEU A 65 0.66 -17.46 5.59
N ARG A 66 1.53 -17.51 6.59
CA ARG A 66 2.01 -16.35 7.36
C ARG A 66 3.49 -16.13 7.03
N ILE A 67 3.85 -14.96 6.50
CA ILE A 67 5.23 -14.54 6.22
C ILE A 67 5.59 -13.43 7.21
N ASP A 68 6.43 -13.75 8.20
CA ASP A 68 6.68 -12.89 9.35
C ASP A 68 8.13 -12.36 9.38
N GLY A 69 8.28 -11.09 9.79
CA GLY A 69 9.57 -10.41 9.81
C GLY A 69 10.24 -10.38 8.43
N ALA A 70 11.50 -10.79 8.37
CA ALA A 70 12.31 -10.84 7.15
C ALA A 70 12.29 -12.22 6.45
N ALA A 71 11.30 -13.07 6.73
CA ALA A 71 11.15 -14.34 6.05
C ALA A 71 10.78 -14.12 4.58
N SER A 72 11.55 -14.71 3.68
CA SER A 72 11.29 -14.70 2.24
C SER A 72 11.04 -16.13 1.73
N ILE A 73 10.54 -16.21 0.51
CA ILE A 73 10.24 -17.44 -0.22
C ILE A 73 11.09 -17.38 -1.48
N TRP A 74 11.74 -18.49 -1.85
CA TRP A 74 12.55 -18.51 -3.07
C TRP A 74 11.71 -18.12 -4.29
N ALA A 75 12.28 -17.28 -5.15
CA ALA A 75 11.63 -16.73 -6.33
C ALA A 75 11.18 -17.77 -7.37
N ASP A 76 11.71 -19.00 -7.33
CA ASP A 76 11.25 -20.09 -8.19
C ASP A 76 10.01 -20.82 -7.64
N SER A 77 9.53 -20.47 -6.44
CA SER A 77 8.30 -21.04 -5.87
C SER A 77 7.08 -20.66 -6.68
N ALA A 78 6.20 -21.63 -6.93
CA ALA A 78 5.02 -21.48 -7.79
C ALA A 78 3.91 -22.48 -7.42
N ASP A 79 2.74 -22.32 -8.02
CA ASP A 79 1.60 -23.23 -7.88
C ASP A 79 1.15 -23.42 -6.42
N LEU A 80 1.10 -22.32 -5.65
CA LEU A 80 0.55 -22.32 -4.29
C LEU A 80 -0.97 -22.13 -4.32
N VAL A 81 -1.72 -23.09 -3.79
CA VAL A 81 -3.18 -23.00 -3.67
C VAL A 81 -3.56 -22.87 -2.21
N ILE A 82 -4.29 -21.81 -1.87
CA ILE A 82 -4.83 -21.60 -0.52
C ILE A 82 -6.33 -21.34 -0.62
N SER A 83 -7.15 -22.24 -0.05
CA SER A 83 -8.61 -22.15 -0.14
C SER A 83 -9.34 -22.81 1.03
N GLY A 84 -10.62 -22.48 1.19
CA GLY A 84 -11.48 -22.99 2.25
C GLY A 84 -11.09 -22.56 3.66
N GLY A 85 -10.14 -21.62 3.80
CA GLY A 85 -9.69 -21.11 5.08
C GLY A 85 -10.75 -20.26 5.78
N ALA A 86 -10.72 -20.23 7.11
CA ALA A 86 -11.62 -19.45 7.95
C ALA A 86 -11.25 -17.96 8.04
N SER A 87 -10.13 -17.55 7.43
CA SER A 87 -9.63 -16.17 7.37
C SER A 87 -9.04 -15.90 5.98
N HIS A 88 -8.01 -15.06 5.87
CA HIS A 88 -7.33 -14.71 4.63
C HIS A 88 -6.33 -15.79 4.12
N PRO A 89 -6.07 -15.87 2.81
CA PRO A 89 -5.11 -16.81 2.25
C PRO A 89 -3.69 -16.57 2.77
N ILE A 90 -3.23 -15.30 2.74
CA ILE A 90 -1.86 -14.92 3.08
C ILE A 90 -1.88 -13.70 3.99
N SER A 91 -1.02 -13.72 5.01
CA SER A 91 -0.66 -12.54 5.81
C SER A 91 0.86 -12.38 5.80
N ALA A 92 1.34 -11.25 5.30
CA ALA A 92 2.76 -10.99 5.08
C ALA A 92 3.16 -9.61 5.60
N SER A 93 4.38 -9.45 6.11
CA SER A 93 4.99 -8.11 6.30
C SER A 93 5.05 -7.40 4.95
N ALA A 94 4.76 -6.09 4.89
CA ALA A 94 4.78 -5.36 3.63
C ALA A 94 6.16 -5.39 2.94
N THR A 95 7.24 -5.45 3.72
CA THR A 95 8.61 -5.60 3.21
C THR A 95 8.80 -6.91 2.41
N MET A 96 8.01 -7.96 2.69
CA MET A 96 8.12 -9.27 2.05
C MET A 96 7.07 -9.50 0.95
N VAL A 97 6.36 -8.45 0.51
CA VAL A 97 5.28 -8.59 -0.48
C VAL A 97 5.75 -9.22 -1.80
N SER A 98 7.00 -8.95 -2.22
CA SER A 98 7.61 -9.53 -3.42
C SER A 98 7.82 -11.04 -3.33
N ALA A 99 7.88 -11.60 -2.12
CA ALA A 99 8.12 -13.03 -1.91
C ALA A 99 6.83 -13.87 -2.03
N ILE A 100 5.66 -13.24 -2.15
CA ILE A 100 4.41 -13.97 -2.31
C ILE A 100 4.44 -14.67 -3.69
N PRO A 101 4.40 -16.02 -3.75
CA PRO A 101 4.54 -16.76 -5.00
C PRO A 101 3.33 -16.59 -5.91
N GLU A 102 3.39 -17.11 -7.14
CA GLU A 102 2.21 -17.28 -7.97
C GLU A 102 1.31 -18.40 -7.41
N GLY A 103 0.00 -18.28 -7.61
CA GLY A 103 -0.94 -19.21 -7.01
C GLY A 103 -2.42 -18.90 -7.23
N THR A 104 -3.25 -19.59 -6.45
CA THR A 104 -4.70 -19.36 -6.38
C THR A 104 -5.08 -19.15 -4.93
N TYR A 105 -5.67 -17.98 -4.64
CA TYR A 105 -5.93 -17.51 -3.27
C TYR A 105 -7.41 -17.28 -2.98
N THR A 106 -8.30 -17.70 -3.87
CA THR A 106 -9.75 -17.53 -3.76
C THR A 106 -10.43 -18.67 -3.01
N GLY A 107 -11.64 -18.42 -2.49
CA GLY A 107 -12.48 -19.40 -1.81
C GLY A 107 -12.18 -19.55 -0.32
N ASN A 108 -11.55 -18.55 0.29
CA ASN A 108 -11.38 -18.39 1.73
C ASN A 108 -12.52 -17.50 2.29
N ALA A 109 -12.60 -17.38 3.61
CA ALA A 109 -13.60 -16.49 4.24
C ALA A 109 -13.36 -15.01 3.88
N ASP A 110 -12.09 -14.64 3.69
CA ASP A 110 -11.65 -13.38 3.11
C ASP A 110 -10.60 -13.74 2.05
N ASP A 111 -10.76 -13.33 0.80
CA ASP A 111 -9.82 -13.70 -0.27
C ASP A 111 -8.63 -12.74 -0.38
N ARG A 112 -8.61 -11.67 0.41
CA ARG A 112 -7.57 -10.64 0.32
C ARG A 112 -6.24 -11.11 0.91
N ILE A 113 -5.14 -10.71 0.29
CA ILE A 113 -3.80 -10.85 0.86
C ILE A 113 -3.58 -9.71 1.85
N VAL A 114 -3.31 -10.03 3.12
CA VAL A 114 -3.15 -9.01 4.16
C VAL A 114 -1.67 -8.62 4.29
N LEU A 115 -1.37 -7.35 4.02
CA LEU A 115 -0.08 -6.73 4.31
C LEU A 115 -0.07 -6.29 5.79
N THR A 116 0.01 -7.29 6.66
CA THR A 116 0.07 -7.13 8.11
C THR A 116 1.34 -6.40 8.55
N THR A 117 1.31 -5.70 9.71
CA THR A 117 2.16 -6.04 10.89
C THR A 117 2.21 -4.98 12.01
N ALA A 118 1.73 -3.75 11.81
CA ALA A 118 1.54 -2.78 12.89
C ALA A 118 0.65 -1.62 12.39
N ASN A 119 0.40 -0.61 13.24
CA ASN A 119 -0.16 0.67 12.76
C ASN A 119 0.61 1.23 11.55
N THR A 120 1.90 0.85 11.40
CA THR A 120 2.78 1.27 10.31
C THR A 120 3.71 0.15 9.90
N GLU A 121 3.75 -0.18 8.61
CA GLU A 121 4.77 -1.01 7.96
C GLU A 121 5.65 -0.16 7.04
N THR A 122 6.94 -0.49 6.90
CA THR A 122 7.85 0.28 6.05
C THR A 122 8.65 -0.60 5.10
N ILE A 123 8.62 -0.25 3.82
CA ILE A 123 9.41 -0.83 2.75
C ILE A 123 10.70 -0.02 2.62
N TYR A 124 11.81 -0.62 3.02
CA TYR A 124 13.14 0.01 3.09
C TYR A 124 14.04 -0.26 1.88
N THR A 125 13.62 -1.17 1.01
CA THR A 125 14.32 -1.59 -0.20
C THR A 125 13.27 -1.87 -1.26
N ASP A 126 13.69 -1.97 -2.52
CA ASP A 126 12.78 -2.24 -3.63
C ASP A 126 11.86 -3.43 -3.36
N ALA A 127 10.58 -3.24 -3.67
CA ALA A 127 9.55 -4.24 -3.53
C ALA A 127 8.56 -4.16 -4.70
N THR A 128 7.92 -5.28 -5.01
CA THR A 128 6.92 -5.37 -6.06
C THR A 128 5.66 -6.04 -5.52
N ILE A 129 4.54 -5.35 -5.62
CA ILE A 129 3.21 -5.94 -5.43
C ILE A 129 2.79 -6.51 -6.77
N PHE A 130 2.81 -7.84 -6.85
CA PHE A 130 2.41 -8.58 -8.04
C PHE A 130 0.90 -8.69 -8.11
N ASP A 131 0.34 -8.79 -9.32
CA ASP A 131 -1.04 -9.26 -9.45
C ASP A 131 -1.09 -10.76 -9.06
N ARG A 132 -1.95 -11.06 -8.08
CA ARG A 132 -2.17 -12.41 -7.54
C ARG A 132 -3.62 -12.85 -7.71
N GLY A 133 -4.41 -12.13 -8.51
CA GLY A 133 -5.81 -12.41 -8.79
C GLY A 133 -6.76 -12.15 -7.62
N VAL A 134 -6.28 -11.53 -6.54
CA VAL A 134 -7.06 -11.13 -5.36
C VAL A 134 -6.55 -9.78 -4.84
N PRO A 135 -7.40 -8.97 -4.15
CA PRO A 135 -6.96 -7.69 -3.60
C PRO A 135 -5.95 -7.83 -2.46
N TYR A 136 -5.21 -6.77 -2.22
CA TYR A 136 -4.31 -6.60 -1.08
C TYR A 136 -4.95 -5.70 -0.03
N LEU A 137 -4.99 -6.13 1.23
CA LEU A 137 -5.44 -5.31 2.35
C LEU A 137 -4.23 -4.68 3.06
N VAL A 138 -4.21 -3.35 3.14
CA VAL A 138 -3.22 -2.60 3.94
C VAL A 138 -3.75 -2.43 5.37
N GLY A 139 -3.00 -2.96 6.34
CA GLY A 139 -3.40 -3.03 7.75
C GLY A 139 -3.91 -4.41 8.15
N GLN A 140 -4.82 -4.45 9.13
CA GLN A 140 -5.52 -5.68 9.53
C GLN A 140 -7.03 -5.41 9.55
N PRO A 141 -7.88 -6.43 9.38
CA PRO A 141 -9.32 -6.25 9.51
C PRO A 141 -9.70 -5.49 10.80
N GLY A 142 -10.27 -4.29 10.64
CA GLY A 142 -10.70 -3.44 11.77
C GLY A 142 -9.57 -2.65 12.46
N GLN A 143 -8.36 -2.60 11.89
CA GLN A 143 -7.25 -1.78 12.39
C GLN A 143 -6.69 -0.89 11.30
N VAL A 144 -6.45 0.39 11.65
CA VAL A 144 -5.76 1.33 10.77
C VAL A 144 -4.40 0.79 10.33
N GLY A 145 -4.06 1.00 9.06
CA GLY A 145 -2.78 0.60 8.50
C GLY A 145 -2.14 1.73 7.71
N GLU A 146 -0.86 1.96 7.98
CA GLU A 146 0.00 2.79 7.15
C GLU A 146 1.03 1.93 6.42
N LEU A 147 1.04 2.02 5.09
CA LEU A 147 2.10 1.47 4.25
C LEU A 147 3.09 2.58 3.88
N ARG A 148 4.31 2.50 4.40
CA ARG A 148 5.38 3.46 4.08
C ARG A 148 6.37 2.91 3.06
N VAL A 149 6.84 3.77 2.18
CA VAL A 149 7.97 3.53 1.29
C VAL A 149 9.02 4.59 1.59
N GLN A 150 10.17 4.16 2.11
CA GLN A 150 11.22 5.08 2.50
C GLN A 150 12.56 4.35 2.52
N GLY A 151 13.53 4.89 1.79
CA GLY A 151 14.91 4.39 1.77
C GLY A 151 15.59 4.50 3.13
N ASN A 152 16.71 3.81 3.25
CA ASN A 152 17.56 3.88 4.44
C ASN A 152 19.03 4.08 4.02
N GLN A 153 19.99 3.70 4.87
CA GLN A 153 21.41 3.79 4.55
C GLN A 153 21.81 3.00 3.28
N ALA A 154 20.98 2.05 2.83
CA ALA A 154 21.17 1.28 1.60
C ALA A 154 20.80 2.06 0.32
N GLY A 155 20.08 3.17 0.42
CA GLY A 155 19.68 4.00 -0.72
C GLY A 155 18.16 4.12 -0.87
N LEU A 156 17.74 4.49 -2.09
CA LEU A 156 16.34 4.64 -2.51
C LEU A 156 15.58 3.31 -2.33
N ALA A 157 14.32 3.39 -1.91
CA ALA A 157 13.40 2.26 -1.91
C ALA A 157 12.27 2.50 -2.93
N VAL A 158 12.11 1.61 -3.90
CA VAL A 158 11.05 1.71 -4.91
C VAL A 158 9.96 0.67 -4.67
N LEU A 159 8.73 1.12 -4.41
CA LEU A 159 7.56 0.25 -4.44
C LEU A 159 6.97 0.24 -5.85
N THR A 160 7.08 -0.89 -6.53
CA THR A 160 6.41 -1.13 -7.82
C THR A 160 5.09 -1.85 -7.59
N ILE A 161 4.03 -1.43 -8.26
CA ILE A 161 2.72 -2.08 -8.24
C ILE A 161 2.38 -2.47 -9.67
N GLN A 162 2.09 -3.75 -9.90
CA GLN A 162 1.72 -4.24 -11.22
C GLN A 162 0.31 -3.79 -11.63
N ALA A 163 0.08 -3.65 -12.94
CA ALA A 163 -1.24 -3.46 -13.51
C ALA A 163 -2.23 -4.52 -13.01
N GLY A 164 -3.50 -4.13 -12.82
CA GLY A 164 -4.57 -4.99 -12.31
C GLY A 164 -4.59 -5.19 -10.79
N VAL A 165 -3.58 -4.72 -10.05
CA VAL A 165 -3.57 -4.80 -8.58
C VAL A 165 -4.62 -3.87 -7.97
N GLU A 166 -5.35 -4.39 -6.98
CA GLU A 166 -6.22 -3.62 -6.09
C GLU A 166 -5.64 -3.59 -4.67
N LEU A 167 -5.43 -2.39 -4.12
CA LEU A 167 -5.03 -2.12 -2.74
C LEU A 167 -6.18 -1.49 -1.98
N GLN A 168 -6.62 -2.17 -0.93
CA GLN A 168 -7.69 -1.72 -0.03
C GLN A 168 -7.11 -1.21 1.29
N PHE A 169 -7.56 -0.04 1.72
CA PHE A 169 -7.12 0.60 2.96
C PHE A 169 -8.21 0.54 4.02
N GLN A 170 -7.83 0.12 5.23
CA GLN A 170 -8.71 0.21 6.39
C GLN A 170 -9.07 1.67 6.70
N GLN A 171 -10.11 1.86 7.52
CA GLN A 171 -10.52 3.20 7.94
C GLN A 171 -9.33 3.97 8.52
N ASP A 172 -9.18 5.23 8.10
CA ASP A 172 -8.07 6.14 8.44
C ASP A 172 -6.68 5.67 7.94
N GLY A 173 -6.62 4.65 7.06
CA GLY A 173 -5.39 4.12 6.49
C GLY A 173 -4.71 5.09 5.51
N VAL A 174 -3.43 4.87 5.22
CA VAL A 174 -2.64 5.76 4.34
C VAL A 174 -1.50 5.02 3.65
N LEU A 175 -1.16 5.44 2.44
CA LEU A 175 0.09 5.08 1.78
C LEU A 175 1.01 6.29 1.79
N THR A 176 2.19 6.17 2.39
CA THR A 176 3.13 7.28 2.56
C THR A 176 4.45 6.99 1.85
N VAL A 177 4.82 7.80 0.87
CA VAL A 177 6.16 7.85 0.28
C VAL A 177 6.94 8.96 0.99
N GLU A 178 7.97 8.57 1.74
CA GLU A 178 8.72 9.43 2.68
C GLU A 178 7.84 9.99 3.81
N HIS A 179 8.09 9.58 5.05
CA HIS A 179 7.31 10.08 6.20
C HIS A 179 7.61 11.55 6.52
N ALA A 180 8.87 11.96 6.34
CA ALA A 180 9.28 13.33 6.65
C ALA A 180 8.70 14.31 5.62
N THR A 181 7.94 15.29 6.09
CA THR A 181 7.37 16.33 5.22
C THR A 181 8.36 17.47 4.99
N GLY A 182 8.57 17.89 3.75
CA GLY A 182 9.41 19.05 3.44
C GLY A 182 9.86 19.11 1.98
N ASP A 183 10.87 19.95 1.72
CA ASP A 183 11.47 20.14 0.39
C ASP A 183 12.67 19.22 0.13
N ALA A 184 13.12 18.44 1.12
CA ALA A 184 14.15 17.44 0.95
C ALA A 184 13.71 16.38 -0.08
N PRO A 185 14.62 15.91 -0.96
CA PRO A 185 14.32 14.79 -1.85
C PRO A 185 13.85 13.57 -1.06
N ALA A 186 12.76 12.95 -1.53
CA ALA A 186 12.28 11.71 -0.96
C ALA A 186 13.33 10.60 -1.12
N THR A 187 13.40 9.71 -0.14
CA THR A 187 14.23 8.49 -0.22
C THR A 187 13.41 7.25 -0.60
N GLY A 188 12.10 7.41 -0.83
CA GLY A 188 11.23 6.39 -1.38
C GLY A 188 10.62 6.86 -2.71
N ALA A 189 10.19 5.90 -3.53
CA ALA A 189 9.43 6.16 -4.75
C ALA A 189 8.30 5.13 -4.93
N LEU A 190 7.20 5.55 -5.56
CA LEU A 190 6.04 4.75 -5.92
C LEU A 190 5.89 4.69 -7.44
N VAL A 191 6.00 3.48 -7.98
CA VAL A 191 5.80 3.19 -9.40
C VAL A 191 4.53 2.34 -9.54
N ALA A 192 3.42 2.99 -9.89
CA ALA A 192 2.13 2.37 -10.15
C ALA A 192 1.75 2.63 -11.62
N LEU A 193 2.09 1.67 -12.48
CA LEU A 193 1.85 1.76 -13.93
C LEU A 193 0.79 0.74 -14.33
N GLY A 194 -0.47 1.17 -14.26
CA GLY A 194 -1.61 0.42 -14.77
C GLY A 194 -1.69 0.47 -16.29
N THR A 195 -2.80 -0.03 -16.83
CA THR A 195 -3.17 0.16 -18.24
C THR A 195 -4.63 0.59 -18.34
N ALA A 196 -5.09 0.94 -19.55
CA ALA A 196 -6.48 1.32 -19.76
C ALA A 196 -7.44 0.17 -19.46
N ASP A 197 -7.00 -1.06 -19.78
CA ASP A 197 -7.80 -2.27 -19.61
C ASP A 197 -7.66 -2.84 -18.19
N ASP A 198 -6.47 -2.71 -17.60
CA ASP A 198 -6.12 -3.22 -16.26
C ASP A 198 -5.54 -2.08 -15.39
N PRO A 199 -6.36 -1.13 -14.91
CA PRO A 199 -5.89 -0.06 -14.04
C PRO A 199 -5.46 -0.60 -12.67
N ILE A 200 -4.61 0.15 -11.97
CA ILE A 200 -4.30 -0.11 -10.55
C ILE A 200 -5.32 0.63 -9.70
N VAL A 201 -5.91 -0.04 -8.69
CA VAL A 201 -6.96 0.54 -7.85
C VAL A 201 -6.47 0.72 -6.42
N PHE A 202 -6.60 1.93 -5.87
CA PHE A 202 -6.42 2.25 -4.45
C PHE A 202 -7.78 2.65 -3.88
N THR A 203 -8.30 1.91 -2.92
CA THR A 203 -9.70 2.07 -2.49
C THR A 203 -9.92 1.73 -1.01
N SER A 204 -11.14 1.92 -0.52
CA SER A 204 -11.54 1.57 0.85
C SER A 204 -11.70 0.07 1.04
N ALA A 205 -11.31 -0.44 2.21
CA ALA A 205 -11.58 -1.82 2.63
C ALA A 205 -12.99 -2.03 3.21
N SER A 206 -13.81 -0.98 3.29
CA SER A 206 -15.18 -1.03 3.80
C SER A 206 -16.10 -1.85 2.87
N GLU A 207 -17.02 -2.61 3.44
CA GLU A 207 -18.11 -3.25 2.67
C GLU A 207 -19.04 -2.22 2.01
N HIS A 208 -19.10 -1.01 2.58
CA HIS A 208 -19.88 0.11 2.07
C HIS A 208 -18.95 1.33 1.95
N PRO A 209 -18.14 1.41 0.89
CA PRO A 209 -17.17 2.49 0.73
C PRO A 209 -17.83 3.87 0.77
N ALA A 210 -17.23 4.78 1.53
CA ALA A 210 -17.63 6.17 1.62
C ALA A 210 -16.43 7.10 1.43
N ALA A 211 -16.68 8.28 0.87
CA ALA A 211 -15.66 9.30 0.71
C ALA A 211 -15.00 9.61 2.06
N GLY A 212 -13.66 9.60 2.10
CA GLY A 212 -12.88 9.85 3.30
C GLY A 212 -12.73 8.66 4.23
N ASP A 213 -13.06 7.45 3.77
CA ASP A 213 -12.80 6.21 4.52
C ASP A 213 -11.32 6.07 4.86
N TRP A 214 -10.42 6.51 3.98
CA TRP A 214 -8.98 6.49 4.20
C TRP A 214 -8.36 7.84 3.83
N LEU A 215 -7.14 8.09 4.32
CA LEU A 215 -6.50 9.40 4.21
C LEU A 215 -6.04 9.72 2.79
N GLY A 216 -5.52 8.73 2.07
CA GLY A 216 -5.02 8.90 0.70
C GLY A 216 -3.56 8.49 0.52
N VAL A 217 -2.94 8.99 -0.56
CA VAL A 217 -1.54 8.76 -0.92
C VAL A 217 -0.72 10.01 -0.63
N TYR A 218 0.25 9.92 0.28
CA TYR A 218 1.02 11.05 0.76
C TYR A 218 2.47 10.95 0.28
N PHE A 219 2.99 12.04 -0.28
CA PHE A 219 4.40 12.23 -0.64
C PHE A 219 5.00 13.28 0.29
N GLY A 220 5.74 12.86 1.32
CA GLY A 220 6.27 13.77 2.33
C GLY A 220 7.44 14.61 1.81
N GLY A 221 8.36 14.03 1.07
CA GLY A 221 9.48 14.74 0.44
C GLY A 221 9.10 15.37 -0.90
N SER A 222 10.10 15.96 -1.56
CA SER A 222 10.03 16.23 -3.00
C SER A 222 10.04 14.89 -3.74
N PRO A 223 8.98 14.54 -4.51
CA PRO A 223 8.88 13.28 -5.23
C PRO A 223 10.13 12.97 -6.05
N ASP A 224 10.57 11.71 -5.99
CA ASP A 224 11.70 11.20 -6.74
C ASP A 224 11.35 11.13 -8.25
N PRO A 225 12.30 11.32 -9.18
CA PRO A 225 12.02 11.18 -10.61
C PRO A 225 11.49 9.81 -11.06
N LEU A 226 11.60 8.77 -10.22
CA LEU A 226 10.97 7.47 -10.47
C LEU A 226 9.49 7.43 -10.08
N ASP A 227 8.98 8.34 -9.25
CA ASP A 227 7.56 8.39 -8.92
C ASP A 227 6.73 8.47 -10.20
N ALA A 228 5.76 7.56 -10.34
CA ALA A 228 4.89 7.50 -11.51
C ALA A 228 3.58 6.80 -11.15
N LEU A 229 2.47 7.52 -11.29
CA LEU A 229 1.10 7.00 -11.17
C LEU A 229 0.45 7.20 -12.53
N ASP A 230 0.34 6.13 -13.30
CA ASP A 230 -0.24 6.15 -14.63
C ASP A 230 -1.34 5.09 -14.72
N HIS A 231 -2.53 5.46 -15.22
CA HIS A 231 -3.69 4.58 -15.26
C HIS A 231 -4.04 3.99 -13.87
N VAL A 232 -4.06 4.84 -12.85
CA VAL A 232 -4.50 4.48 -11.50
C VAL A 232 -5.90 5.04 -11.21
N ARG A 233 -6.66 4.36 -10.35
CA ARG A 233 -7.93 4.82 -9.80
C ARG A 233 -7.78 4.96 -8.29
N ILE A 234 -7.92 6.17 -7.76
CA ILE A 234 -7.89 6.46 -6.33
C ILE A 234 -9.32 6.79 -5.91
N GLU A 235 -9.90 5.94 -5.07
CA GLU A 235 -11.31 6.00 -4.71
C GLU A 235 -11.50 6.16 -3.20
N TYR A 236 -12.54 6.91 -2.79
CA TYR A 236 -13.00 6.99 -1.40
C TYR A 236 -11.96 7.55 -0.39
N ALA A 237 -10.96 8.27 -0.90
CA ALA A 237 -9.86 8.85 -0.12
C ALA A 237 -10.19 10.24 0.44
N GLY A 238 -9.18 10.96 0.91
CA GLY A 238 -9.30 12.35 1.35
C GLY A 238 -9.92 12.50 2.74
N GLY A 239 -9.77 11.49 3.59
CA GLY A 239 -10.20 11.53 4.99
C GLY A 239 -9.53 12.66 5.77
N ALA A 240 -10.20 13.13 6.81
CA ALA A 240 -9.73 14.25 7.62
C ALA A 240 -8.39 13.92 8.31
N SER A 241 -7.36 14.72 8.04
CA SER A 241 -6.06 14.55 8.68
C SER A 241 -5.86 15.54 9.83
N SER A 242 -4.71 15.44 10.50
CA SER A 242 -4.26 16.41 11.50
C SER A 242 -3.05 17.23 11.06
N SER A 243 -2.55 16.98 9.84
CA SER A 243 -1.37 17.65 9.28
C SER A 243 -1.78 18.68 8.25
N GLY A 244 -1.35 19.94 8.43
CA GLY A 244 -1.44 20.97 7.38
C GLY A 244 -0.33 20.81 6.35
N SER A 245 -0.43 21.51 5.23
CA SER A 245 0.62 21.58 4.19
C SER A 245 0.98 23.03 3.86
N ASN A 246 1.93 23.24 2.94
CA ASN A 246 2.29 24.59 2.48
C ASN A 246 1.40 25.10 1.33
N SER A 247 0.27 24.47 1.02
CA SER A 247 -0.68 25.05 0.07
C SER A 247 -1.36 26.29 0.67
N CYS A 248 -1.92 27.12 -0.20
CA CYS A 248 -2.82 28.19 0.15
C CYS A 248 -4.15 27.58 0.59
N MET A 249 -4.54 27.86 1.84
CA MET A 249 -5.79 27.35 2.40
C MET A 249 -6.96 27.78 1.53
N TYR A 250 -7.77 26.82 1.10
CA TYR A 250 -9.00 27.11 0.39
C TYR A 250 -10.04 27.66 1.38
N PRO A 251 -10.81 28.72 1.03
CA PRO A 251 -11.75 29.33 1.96
C PRO A 251 -12.77 28.32 2.52
N GLY A 252 -12.87 28.26 3.84
CA GLY A 252 -13.80 27.37 4.55
C GLY A 252 -13.18 26.06 5.04
N GLU A 253 -11.98 25.72 4.58
CA GLU A 253 -11.30 24.47 4.97
C GLU A 253 -10.26 24.72 6.06
N PRO A 254 -10.23 23.91 7.14
CA PRO A 254 -9.20 24.01 8.18
C PRO A 254 -7.86 23.43 7.73
N ILE A 255 -7.90 22.41 6.86
CA ILE A 255 -6.78 21.71 6.26
C ILE A 255 -7.19 21.38 4.83
N ASN A 256 -6.29 21.60 3.87
CA ASN A 256 -6.48 21.18 2.50
C ASN A 256 -6.21 19.66 2.35
N ASP A 257 -7.04 18.84 2.99
CA ASP A 257 -6.97 17.38 2.80
C ASP A 257 -7.30 17.00 1.34
N ALA A 258 -6.73 15.89 0.88
CA ALA A 258 -6.88 15.45 -0.50
C ALA A 258 -6.60 13.96 -0.65
N ALA A 259 -7.08 13.37 -1.74
CA ALA A 259 -6.79 11.97 -2.08
C ALA A 259 -5.29 11.72 -2.35
N ILE A 260 -4.60 12.71 -2.92
CA ILE A 260 -3.14 12.73 -3.04
C ILE A 260 -2.60 13.99 -2.38
N ARG A 261 -1.63 13.87 -1.48
CA ARG A 261 -1.01 15.03 -0.81
C ARG A 261 0.49 15.04 -1.03
N ILE A 262 1.02 16.16 -1.50
CA ILE A 262 2.43 16.28 -1.88
C ILE A 262 3.03 17.46 -1.14
N PHE A 263 4.02 17.21 -0.29
CA PHE A 263 4.56 18.20 0.64
C PHE A 263 5.85 18.87 0.13
N GLY A 264 6.58 18.23 -0.78
CA GLY A 264 7.72 18.78 -1.51
C GLY A 264 7.45 18.96 -3.00
N GLN A 265 8.10 19.92 -3.65
CA GLN A 265 7.82 20.21 -5.05
C GLN A 265 8.29 19.06 -5.96
N PRO A 266 7.42 18.44 -6.78
CA PRO A 266 7.85 17.48 -7.79
C PRO A 266 8.58 18.17 -8.95
N ALA A 267 9.46 17.43 -9.63
CA ALA A 267 10.17 17.94 -10.81
C ALA A 267 9.25 18.19 -12.02
N GLY A 268 8.09 17.52 -12.06
CA GLY A 268 7.08 17.64 -13.10
C GLY A 268 5.82 16.87 -12.71
N ALA A 269 4.87 16.77 -13.65
CA ALA A 269 3.70 15.93 -13.44
C ALA A 269 4.10 14.45 -13.44
N PHE A 270 3.67 13.70 -12.43
CA PHE A 270 3.92 12.26 -12.28
C PHE A 270 2.63 11.45 -12.05
N VAL A 271 1.48 12.13 -11.99
CA VAL A 271 0.15 11.51 -11.99
C VAL A 271 -0.47 11.78 -13.35
N THR A 272 -0.72 10.75 -14.14
CA THR A 272 -1.21 10.87 -15.52
C THR A 272 -2.26 9.81 -15.84
N ASN A 273 -3.18 10.10 -16.76
CA ASN A 273 -4.19 9.16 -17.25
C ASN A 273 -4.98 8.46 -16.13
N SER A 274 -5.18 9.14 -15.00
CA SER A 274 -5.67 8.54 -13.76
C SER A 274 -6.99 9.16 -13.32
N GLU A 275 -7.72 8.44 -12.48
CA GLU A 275 -9.01 8.87 -11.94
C GLU A 275 -8.92 9.07 -10.42
N ILE A 276 -9.38 10.21 -9.93
CA ILE A 276 -9.53 10.48 -8.49
C ILE A 276 -11.03 10.69 -8.22
N ILE A 277 -11.64 9.74 -7.52
CA ILE A 277 -13.09 9.62 -7.40
C ILE A 277 -13.49 9.53 -5.93
N ALA A 278 -14.60 10.19 -5.58
CA ALA A 278 -15.18 10.18 -4.24
C ALA A 278 -14.16 10.56 -3.14
N SER A 279 -13.27 11.53 -3.42
CA SER A 279 -12.48 12.16 -2.35
C SER A 279 -13.40 13.00 -1.46
N ALA A 280 -13.31 12.83 -0.14
CA ALA A 280 -14.08 13.65 0.81
C ALA A 280 -13.64 15.13 0.83
N ALA A 281 -12.47 15.44 0.25
CA ALA A 281 -11.90 16.77 0.18
C ALA A 281 -11.42 17.07 -1.25
N HIS A 282 -10.17 17.51 -1.43
CA HIS A 282 -9.61 17.82 -2.74
C HIS A 282 -9.11 16.57 -3.49
N GLY A 283 -8.85 16.71 -4.79
CA GLY A 283 -8.17 15.68 -5.57
C GLY A 283 -6.69 15.59 -5.20
N ILE A 284 -5.93 16.67 -5.45
CA ILE A 284 -4.49 16.75 -5.21
C ILE A 284 -4.14 17.99 -4.38
N ASP A 285 -3.54 17.78 -3.21
CA ASP A 285 -2.96 18.87 -2.42
C ASP A 285 -1.54 19.19 -2.89
N ARG A 286 -1.37 20.36 -3.54
CA ARG A 286 -0.07 20.93 -3.92
C ARG A 286 0.55 21.64 -2.72
N GLY A 287 0.94 20.85 -1.73
CA GLY A 287 1.34 21.23 -0.39
C GLY A 287 2.75 21.79 -0.22
N TRP A 288 3.36 22.37 -1.26
CA TRP A 288 4.72 22.93 -1.26
C TRP A 288 4.73 24.45 -1.53
N ARG A 289 5.92 25.08 -1.46
CA ARG A 289 6.14 26.48 -1.82
C ARG A 289 6.98 26.59 -3.09
N SER A 290 6.49 27.28 -4.11
CA SER A 290 7.24 27.52 -5.34
C SER A 290 6.64 28.64 -6.19
N ASP A 291 7.49 29.32 -6.94
CA ASP A 291 7.05 30.20 -8.03
C ASP A 291 6.93 29.44 -9.37
N THR A 292 7.48 28.22 -9.44
CA THR A 292 7.33 27.33 -10.59
C THR A 292 6.05 26.54 -10.43
N VAL A 293 5.15 26.69 -11.41
CA VAL A 293 3.88 25.96 -11.43
C VAL A 293 4.10 24.55 -11.97
N VAL A 294 3.78 23.55 -11.16
CA VAL A 294 3.57 22.17 -11.62
C VAL A 294 2.07 21.90 -11.59
N ASP A 295 1.53 21.57 -12.75
CA ASP A 295 0.12 21.27 -12.94
C ASP A 295 -0.06 19.75 -13.01
N LEU A 296 -0.83 19.19 -12.07
CA LEU A 296 -1.08 17.75 -11.94
C LEU A 296 -2.49 17.36 -12.42
N ALA A 297 -3.32 18.32 -12.83
CA ALA A 297 -4.68 18.04 -13.29
C ALA A 297 -4.77 17.52 -14.75
N PRO A 298 -3.98 18.04 -15.72
CA PRO A 298 -4.08 17.61 -17.11
C PRO A 298 -3.90 16.11 -17.32
N GLY A 299 -4.78 15.51 -18.11
CA GLY A 299 -4.75 14.08 -18.40
C GLY A 299 -5.41 13.20 -17.33
N ASN A 300 -5.87 13.77 -16.22
CA ASN A 300 -6.57 13.05 -15.15
C ASN A 300 -8.06 13.42 -15.10
N ALA A 301 -8.87 12.53 -14.53
CA ALA A 301 -10.29 12.75 -14.27
C ALA A 301 -10.55 12.89 -12.77
N PHE A 302 -11.45 13.81 -12.41
CA PHE A 302 -11.76 14.13 -11.01
C PHE A 302 -13.27 14.14 -10.78
N ASP A 303 -13.71 13.39 -9.78
CA ASP A 303 -15.04 13.47 -9.18
C ASP A 303 -14.85 13.58 -7.67
N VAL A 304 -14.66 14.81 -7.17
CA VAL A 304 -14.19 15.10 -5.81
C VAL A 304 -15.02 16.22 -5.18
N ALA A 305 -15.06 16.28 -3.85
CA ALA A 305 -15.87 17.26 -3.12
C ALA A 305 -15.33 18.71 -3.23
N GLY A 306 -14.01 18.88 -3.31
CA GLY A 306 -13.35 20.18 -3.40
C GLY A 306 -12.70 20.45 -4.77
N CYS A 307 -11.56 21.13 -4.77
CA CYS A 307 -10.76 21.38 -5.97
C CYS A 307 -10.17 20.10 -6.57
N THR A 308 -9.97 20.08 -7.89
CA THR A 308 -9.17 19.04 -8.56
C THR A 308 -7.73 19.08 -8.03
N GLN A 309 -7.19 20.28 -7.82
CA GLN A 309 -5.92 20.49 -7.14
C GLN A 309 -5.90 21.81 -6.35
N THR A 310 -5.23 21.83 -5.21
CA THR A 310 -5.09 23.04 -4.37
C THR A 310 -4.06 23.99 -4.95
N THR A 311 -3.92 25.20 -4.42
CA THR A 311 -2.92 26.17 -4.91
C THR A 311 -1.67 26.15 -4.03
N ALA A 312 -0.49 25.88 -4.62
CA ALA A 312 0.78 26.00 -3.89
C ALA A 312 1.05 27.46 -3.50
N ARG A 313 1.68 27.69 -2.34
CA ARG A 313 2.18 29.02 -1.97
C ARG A 313 3.32 29.44 -2.89
N ARG A 314 3.50 30.74 -3.07
CA ARG A 314 4.71 31.30 -3.69
C ARG A 314 5.95 30.99 -2.84
N ALA A 315 7.13 31.13 -3.43
CA ALA A 315 8.39 30.87 -2.73
C ALA A 315 8.58 31.76 -1.48
N ASP A 316 8.04 32.99 -1.51
CA ASP A 316 8.02 33.91 -0.37
C ASP A 316 6.97 33.57 0.72
N GLY A 317 6.17 32.52 0.50
CA GLY A 317 5.10 32.06 1.39
C GLY A 317 3.76 32.77 1.20
N ALA A 318 3.66 33.74 0.29
CA ALA A 318 2.45 34.47 0.01
C ALA A 318 1.46 33.63 -0.83
N CYS A 319 0.18 33.90 -0.61
CA CYS A 319 -0.91 33.39 -1.44
C CYS A 319 -1.39 34.47 -2.41
N PRO A 320 -2.00 34.09 -3.55
CA PRO A 320 -2.77 35.04 -4.34
C PRO A 320 -3.97 35.56 -3.53
N ASP A 321 -4.43 36.78 -3.82
CA ASP A 321 -5.57 37.40 -3.13
C ASP A 321 -6.86 36.57 -3.28
N VAL A 322 -6.99 35.88 -4.42
CA VAL A 322 -8.01 34.87 -4.67
C VAL A 322 -7.28 33.55 -4.87
N VAL A 323 -7.54 32.57 -4.00
CA VAL A 323 -6.98 31.23 -4.08
C VAL A 323 -7.74 30.42 -5.13
N PRO A 324 -7.12 30.04 -6.27
CA PRO A 324 -7.79 29.24 -7.28
C PRO A 324 -8.13 27.83 -6.77
N CYS A 325 -9.24 27.32 -7.29
CA CYS A 325 -9.75 25.97 -7.09
C CYS A 325 -10.11 25.38 -8.46
N PRO A 326 -9.09 25.08 -9.29
CA PRO A 326 -9.30 24.46 -10.59
C PRO A 326 -9.86 23.04 -10.44
#